data_AF-A0A520J2Z9-F1
#
_entry.id   AF-A0A520J2Z9-F1
#
_cell.length_a   1.000
_cell.length_b   1.000
_cell.length_c   1.000
_cell.angle_alpha   90.00
_cell.angle_beta   90.00
_cell.angle_gamma   90.00
#
_symmetry.space_group_name_H-M   'P 1'
#
loop_
_entity.id
_entity.type
_entity.pdbx_description
1 polymer ?
#
loop_
_entity_poly.entity_id
_entity_poly.type
_entity_poly.pdbx_seq_one_letter_code
_entity_poly.pdbx_strand_id
1 'polypeptide(L)'
;MKKFLTIISLSTLLFVSCDKDEVAVTPLEQQPAGSLSINFDAVYGNQDFALNKSFDYELTNAATNGKLTYEFTKLRYWVSNVILVGKDGSEYKVPDSYYLVEENIAQPIQGGSFN
;
A
#
# COMPACT_ATOMS: atom_id res chain seq x y z
N MET A 1 -31.55 -58.63 37.32
CA MET A 1 -31.14 -58.13 35.98
C MET A 1 -30.47 -56.75 36.15
N LYS A 2 -29.40 -56.65 36.96
CA LYS A 2 -28.03 -56.30 36.51
C LYS A 2 -27.92 -56.16 34.98
N LYS A 3 -27.75 -54.96 34.42
CA LYS A 3 -27.04 -54.61 33.14
C LYS A 3 -27.33 -53.18 32.60
N PHE A 4 -28.01 -52.28 33.32
CA PHE A 4 -28.30 -50.92 32.80
C PHE A 4 -27.64 -49.76 33.59
N LEU A 5 -26.47 -49.98 34.20
CA LEU A 5 -25.87 -49.00 35.12
C LEU A 5 -24.46 -48.55 34.72
N THR A 6 -24.16 -48.49 33.42
CA THR A 6 -22.79 -48.19 32.94
C THR A 6 -22.69 -47.21 31.76
N ILE A 7 -23.70 -46.37 31.51
CA ILE A 7 -23.69 -45.42 30.36
C ILE A 7 -23.86 -43.94 30.79
N ILE A 8 -23.83 -43.61 32.09
CA ILE A 8 -23.99 -42.23 32.58
C ILE A 8 -22.73 -41.75 33.31
N SER A 9 -21.54 -41.97 32.73
CA SER A 9 -20.28 -41.52 33.36
C SER A 9 -19.30 -40.82 32.42
N LEU A 10 -19.67 -40.54 31.16
CA LEU A 10 -18.74 -39.95 30.18
C LEU A 10 -19.12 -38.53 29.71
N SER A 11 -20.13 -37.90 30.31
CA SER A 11 -20.58 -36.56 29.89
C SER A 11 -20.04 -35.40 30.73
N THR A 12 -19.16 -35.64 31.70
CA THR A 12 -18.68 -34.60 32.64
C THR A 12 -17.35 -33.93 32.25
N LEU A 13 -16.73 -34.32 31.13
CA LEU A 13 -15.44 -33.77 30.67
C LEU A 13 -15.56 -32.61 29.65
N LEU A 14 -16.76 -32.18 29.30
CA LEU A 14 -16.97 -31.07 28.33
C LEU A 14 -17.13 -29.68 28.97
N PHE A 15 -16.98 -29.57 30.30
CA PHE A 15 -17.00 -28.28 31.00
C PHE A 15 -15.60 -27.83 31.44
N VAL A 16 -14.57 -28.11 30.64
CA VAL A 16 -13.33 -27.31 30.73
C VAL A 16 -13.72 -25.90 30.29
N SER A 17 -14.08 -25.11 31.30
CA SER A 17 -14.27 -23.67 31.24
C SER A 17 -13.08 -23.09 30.49
N CYS A 18 -13.33 -22.68 29.25
CA CYS A 18 -12.51 -21.66 28.65
C CYS A 18 -12.79 -20.44 29.53
N ASP A 19 -11.87 -20.13 30.44
CA ASP A 19 -11.87 -18.82 31.07
C ASP A 19 -11.95 -17.84 29.92
N LYS A 20 -13.05 -17.09 29.89
CA LYS A 20 -13.15 -15.97 28.99
C LYS A 20 -12.19 -14.96 29.58
N ASP A 21 -10.90 -15.12 29.26
CA ASP A 21 -9.98 -14.01 29.28
C ASP A 21 -10.66 -12.96 28.43
N GLU A 22 -11.31 -12.00 29.10
CA GLU A 22 -11.75 -10.79 28.46
C GLU A 22 -10.49 -10.19 27.89
N VAL A 23 -10.30 -10.40 26.59
CA VAL A 23 -9.30 -9.68 25.83
C VAL A 23 -9.71 -8.23 26.01
N ALA A 24 -9.03 -7.55 26.93
CA ALA A 24 -9.21 -6.14 27.18
C ALA A 24 -8.93 -5.45 25.85
N VAL A 25 -10.00 -5.15 25.12
CA VAL A 25 -9.92 -4.40 23.88
C VAL A 25 -9.56 -3.00 24.35
N THR A 26 -8.27 -2.68 24.34
CA THR A 26 -7.81 -1.32 24.58
C THR A 26 -8.58 -0.42 23.63
N PRO A 27 -9.33 0.58 24.14
CA PRO A 27 -9.98 1.56 23.29
C PRO A 27 -8.99 2.12 22.28
N LEU A 28 -9.41 2.33 21.04
CA LEU A 28 -8.57 2.85 19.95
C LEU A 28 -7.78 4.11 20.36
N GLU A 29 -8.34 4.90 21.27
CA GLU A 29 -7.73 6.11 21.84
C GLU A 29 -6.47 5.85 22.69
N GLN A 30 -6.27 4.61 23.14
CA GLN A 30 -5.11 4.18 23.94
C GLN A 30 -4.09 3.39 23.11
N GLN A 31 -4.38 3.15 21.83
CA GLN A 31 -3.43 2.50 20.93
C GLN A 31 -2.41 3.53 20.44
N PRO A 32 -1.09 3.25 20.52
CA PRO A 32 -0.10 4.15 19.95
C PRO A 32 -0.35 4.31 18.46
N ALA A 33 -0.28 5.56 17.97
CA ALA A 33 -0.40 5.84 16.56
C ALA A 33 0.64 5.03 15.79
N GLY A 34 0.19 4.26 14.79
CA GLY A 34 1.09 3.53 13.91
C GLY A 34 1.87 4.49 13.00
N SER A 35 3.05 4.07 12.55
CA SER A 35 3.81 4.79 11.53
C SER A 35 3.42 4.31 10.13
N LEU A 36 3.21 5.24 9.21
CA LEU A 36 2.98 4.95 7.79
C LEU A 36 4.11 5.54 6.94
N SER A 37 4.61 4.76 5.99
CA SER A 37 5.52 5.22 4.94
C SER A 37 4.89 4.92 3.58
N ILE A 38 4.92 5.91 2.69
CA ILE A 38 4.40 5.81 1.32
C ILE A 38 5.57 6.09 0.38
N ASN A 39 5.88 5.14 -0.50
CA ASN A 39 6.90 5.29 -1.53
C ASN A 39 6.23 5.35 -2.89
N PHE A 40 6.64 6.32 -3.71
CA PHE A 40 6.23 6.44 -5.10
C PHE A 40 7.31 5.84 -5.98
N ASP A 41 6.93 4.85 -6.77
CA ASP A 41 7.80 4.17 -7.73
C ASP A 41 7.14 4.21 -9.10
N ALA A 42 7.87 4.68 -10.10
CA ALA A 42 7.35 4.87 -11.44
C ALA A 42 7.47 3.55 -12.22
N VAL A 43 6.40 3.16 -12.91
CA VAL A 43 6.39 1.96 -13.76
C VAL A 43 5.77 2.27 -15.10
N TYR A 44 6.18 1.54 -16.14
CA TYR A 44 5.55 1.55 -17.45
C TYR A 44 4.86 0.21 -17.71
N GLY A 45 3.54 0.15 -17.56
CA GLY A 45 2.82 -1.13 -17.62
C GLY A 45 3.30 -2.09 -16.52
N ASN A 46 3.94 -3.20 -16.89
CA ASN A 46 4.46 -4.22 -15.98
C ASN A 46 5.99 -4.15 -15.78
N GLN A 47 6.66 -3.17 -16.35
CA GLN A 47 8.12 -3.01 -16.26
C GLN A 47 8.49 -1.78 -15.45
N ASP A 48 9.66 -1.86 -14.81
CA ASP A 48 10.28 -0.74 -14.13
C ASP A 48 10.55 0.42 -15.11
N PHE A 49 10.22 1.64 -14.67
CA PHE A 49 10.49 2.84 -15.45
C PHE A 49 11.98 3.18 -15.37
N ALA A 50 12.53 3.69 -16.47
CA ALA A 50 13.90 4.15 -16.52
C ALA A 50 14.06 5.17 -17.65
N LEU A 51 14.93 6.15 -17.45
CA LEU A 51 15.29 7.11 -18.50
C LEU A 51 16.12 6.46 -19.62
N ASN A 52 16.02 7.04 -20.81
CA ASN A 52 16.73 6.62 -22.03
C ASN A 52 16.50 5.14 -22.38
N LYS A 53 15.34 4.62 -21.98
CA LYS A 53 14.84 3.28 -22.30
C LYS A 53 13.67 3.41 -23.26
N SER A 54 13.68 2.60 -24.31
CA SER A 54 12.57 2.52 -25.25
C SER A 54 11.41 1.72 -24.66
N PHE A 55 10.20 2.28 -24.73
CA PHE A 55 8.96 1.67 -24.29
C PHE A 55 7.98 1.58 -25.45
N ASP A 56 7.47 0.38 -25.72
CA ASP A 56 6.47 0.16 -26.75
C ASP A 56 5.06 0.45 -26.21
N TYR A 57 4.25 1.09 -27.03
CA TYR A 57 2.86 1.41 -26.77
C TYR A 57 1.99 0.96 -27.93
N GLU A 58 0.91 0.27 -27.62
CA GLU A 58 -0.10 -0.12 -28.60
C GLU A 58 -1.29 0.83 -28.50
N LEU A 59 -1.66 1.44 -29.63
CA LEU A 59 -2.80 2.34 -29.70
C LEU A 59 -4.10 1.55 -29.58
N THR A 60 -4.61 1.42 -28.35
CA THR A 60 -5.97 0.93 -28.13
C THR A 60 -6.96 2.06 -28.41
N ASN A 61 -7.95 1.83 -29.27
CA ASN A 61 -9.01 2.77 -29.73
C ASN A 61 -8.71 3.65 -30.95
N ALA A 62 -7.58 3.45 -31.65
CA ALA A 62 -7.40 4.06 -32.96
C ALA A 62 -8.16 3.24 -34.03
N ALA A 63 -8.71 3.92 -35.06
CA ALA A 63 -9.33 3.26 -36.22
C ALA A 63 -8.35 2.35 -37.01
N THR A 64 -7.07 2.36 -36.62
CA THR A 64 -6.00 1.54 -37.16
C THR A 64 -5.13 1.08 -36.00
N ASN A 65 -4.86 -0.22 -35.90
CA ASN A 65 -3.88 -0.73 -34.93
C ASN A 65 -2.50 -0.17 -35.30
N GLY A 66 -1.86 0.50 -34.35
CA GLY A 66 -0.53 1.09 -34.53
C GLY A 66 0.33 0.86 -33.30
N LYS A 67 1.62 0.63 -33.54
CA LYS A 67 2.63 0.53 -32.49
C LYS A 67 3.46 1.80 -32.50
N LEU A 68 3.66 2.37 -31.32
CA LEU A 68 4.53 3.52 -31.10
C LEU A 68 5.63 3.09 -30.13
N THR A 69 6.79 3.72 -30.25
CA THR A 69 7.87 3.55 -29.29
C THR A 69 8.22 4.92 -28.74
N TYR A 70 8.27 5.02 -27.42
CA TYR A 70 8.62 6.24 -26.70
C TYR A 70 9.92 6.05 -25.94
N GLU A 71 10.69 7.13 -25.81
CA GLU A 71 11.85 7.19 -24.94
C GLU A 71 11.74 8.45 -24.08
N PHE A 72 11.92 8.28 -22.77
CA PHE A 72 11.83 9.38 -21.82
C PHE A 72 13.23 9.82 -21.41
N THR A 73 13.56 11.08 -21.60
CA THR A 73 14.81 11.68 -21.12
C THR A 73 14.64 12.37 -19.76
N LYS A 74 13.38 12.56 -19.33
CA LYS A 74 12.98 13.12 -18.04
C LYS A 74 11.57 12.70 -17.67
N LEU A 75 11.33 12.46 -16.39
CA LEU A 75 9.99 12.34 -15.81
C LEU A 75 9.88 13.32 -14.64
N ARG A 76 8.83 14.14 -14.61
CA ARG A 76 8.55 15.08 -13.52
C ARG A 76 7.05 15.23 -13.35
N TYR A 77 6.57 15.02 -12.13
CA TYR A 77 5.16 15.21 -11.80
C TYR A 77 4.99 15.57 -10.32
N TRP A 78 3.84 16.15 -10.01
CA TRP A 78 3.46 16.44 -8.64
C TRP A 78 2.49 15.38 -8.14
N VAL A 79 2.71 14.88 -6.93
CA VAL A 79 1.69 14.18 -6.16
C VAL A 79 1.15 15.16 -5.13
N SER A 80 -0.15 15.43 -5.16
CA SER A 80 -0.78 16.33 -4.20
C SER A 80 -2.09 15.80 -3.66
N ASN A 81 -2.62 16.47 -2.63
CA ASN A 81 -3.93 16.20 -2.05
C ASN A 81 -4.05 14.76 -1.52
N VAL A 82 -3.04 14.30 -0.78
CA VAL A 82 -3.04 12.93 -0.24
C VAL A 82 -4.06 12.81 0.89
N ILE A 83 -5.02 11.90 0.73
CA ILE A 83 -6.07 11.61 1.71
C ILE A 83 -5.96 10.13 2.09
N LEU A 84 -5.81 9.85 3.38
CA LEU A 84 -5.87 8.50 3.92
C LEU A 84 -7.32 8.21 4.32
N VAL A 85 -7.85 7.07 3.89
CA VAL A 85 -9.23 6.65 4.20
C VAL A 85 -9.18 5.45 5.12
N GLY A 86 -9.77 5.59 6.30
CA GLY A 86 -9.91 4.53 7.29
C GLY A 86 -10.93 3.46 6.86
N LYS A 87 -10.89 2.29 7.51
CA LYS A 87 -11.85 1.20 7.26
C LYS A 87 -13.30 1.59 7.59
N ASP A 88 -13.47 2.54 8.51
CA ASP A 88 -14.75 3.13 8.90
C ASP A 88 -15.21 4.27 7.98
N GLY A 89 -14.42 4.60 6.95
CA GLY A 89 -14.68 5.71 6.03
C GLY A 89 -14.22 7.08 6.53
N SER A 90 -13.55 7.16 7.68
CA SER A 90 -12.95 8.42 8.15
C SER A 90 -11.83 8.89 7.22
N GLU A 91 -11.74 10.20 6.97
CA GLU A 91 -10.68 10.79 6.15
C GLU A 91 -9.65 11.52 7.00
N TYR A 92 -8.38 11.21 6.76
CA TYR A 92 -7.24 12.00 7.23
C TYR A 92 -6.56 12.67 6.04
N LYS A 93 -6.70 13.98 5.93
CA LYS A 93 -6.02 14.79 4.91
C LYS A 93 -4.59 15.02 5.36
N VAL A 94 -3.62 14.48 4.61
CA VAL A 94 -2.20 14.66 4.92
C VAL A 94 -1.86 16.15 4.75
N PRO A 95 -1.42 16.84 5.83
CA PRO A 95 -1.05 18.25 5.76
C PRO A 95 0.06 18.49 4.74
N ASP A 96 0.02 19.64 4.08
CA ASP A 96 1.07 20.10 3.14
C ASP A 96 1.46 19.06 2.08
N SER A 97 0.51 18.24 1.65
CA SER A 97 0.74 17.16 0.70
C SER A 97 0.95 17.68 -0.73
N TYR A 98 2.18 18.11 -1.01
CA TYR A 98 2.68 18.49 -2.33
C TYR A 98 4.10 17.97 -2.50
N TYR A 99 4.25 16.89 -3.25
CA TYR A 99 5.52 16.19 -3.44
C TYR A 99 5.93 16.24 -4.90
N LEU A 100 7.09 16.81 -5.19
CA LEU A 100 7.69 16.77 -6.52
C LEU A 100 8.38 15.42 -6.68
N VAL A 101 7.89 14.59 -7.60
CA VAL A 101 8.54 13.33 -7.97
C VAL A 101 9.24 13.53 -9.29
N GLU A 102 10.53 13.21 -9.32
CA GLU A 102 11.33 13.36 -10.51
C GLU A 102 12.28 12.21 -10.75
N GLU A 103 12.42 11.86 -12.02
CA GLU A 103 13.55 11.13 -12.53
C GLU A 103 14.26 11.99 -13.57
N ASN A 104 15.50 12.35 -13.26
CA ASN A 104 16.35 13.17 -14.10
C ASN A 104 17.69 12.48 -14.30
N ILE A 105 18.28 12.67 -15.48
CA ILE A 105 19.72 12.40 -15.63
C ILE A 105 20.50 13.28 -14.65
N ALA A 106 21.63 12.77 -14.15
CA ALA A 106 22.52 13.53 -13.27
C ALA A 106 22.80 14.90 -13.90
N GLN A 107 22.33 15.95 -13.25
CA GLN A 107 22.61 17.30 -13.71
C GLN A 107 24.04 17.63 -13.29
N PRO A 108 24.92 18.08 -14.20
CA PRO A 108 26.21 18.60 -13.77
C PRO A 108 25.93 19.78 -12.84
N ILE A 109 26.40 19.70 -11.61
CA ILE A 109 26.46 20.86 -10.72
C ILE A 109 27.22 21.95 -11.46
N GLN A 110 26.56 23.06 -11.80
CA GLN A 110 27.25 24.21 -12.34
C GLN A 110 28.33 24.59 -11.32
N GLY A 111 29.60 24.44 -11.74
CA GLY A 111 30.73 24.95 -10.99
C GLY A 111 30.54 26.45 -10.85
N GLY A 112 29.95 26.88 -9.74
CA GLY A 112 29.77 28.27 -9.42
C GLY A 112 31.15 28.90 -9.36
N SER A 113 31.46 29.73 -10.35
CA SER A 113 32.58 30.67 -10.27
C SER A 113 32.17 31.73 -9.27
N PHE A 114 32.50 31.51 -8.00
CA PHE A 114 32.55 32.59 -7.01
C PHE A 114 33.80 33.41 -7.33
N ASN A 115 33.67 34.38 -8.23
CA ASN A 115 34.62 35.48 -8.37
C ASN A 115 34.18 36.61 -7.44
#